data_AF-A0A1H0PRK6-F1
#
_entry.id   AF-A0A1H0PRK6-F1
#
_cell.length_a   1.000
_cell.length_b   1.000
_cell.length_c   1.000
_cell.angle_alpha   90.00
_cell.angle_beta   90.00
_cell.angle_gamma   90.00
#
_symmetry.space_group_name_H-M   'P 1'
#
loop_
_entity.id
_entity.type
_entity.pdbx_description
1 polymer ?
#
loop_
_entity_poly.entity_id
_entity_poly.type
_entity_poly.pdbx_seq_one_letter_code
_entity_poly.pdbx_strand_id
1 'polypeptide(L)'
;MQARFARGIAQTPLTVAAREYPLAEEAAMPEVGDLVTVFSQDLETEFNVRLNAVAGPDLWYGVIYAINRGAEMLVVAEGLELDDVVSVRRQEIAAVIRADHPH
;
A
#
# COMPACT_ATOMS: atom_id res chain seq x y z
N MET A 1 30.46 0.26 -16.99
CA MET A 1 29.12 -0.30 -16.68
C MET A 1 28.14 0.85 -16.64
N GLN A 2 27.04 0.79 -17.38
CA GLN A 2 26.01 1.83 -17.38
C GLN A 2 24.68 1.12 -17.09
N ALA A 3 24.11 1.39 -15.92
CA ALA A 3 22.80 0.88 -15.58
C ALA A 3 21.75 1.86 -16.11
N ARG A 4 20.81 1.36 -16.91
CA ARG A 4 19.61 2.09 -17.32
C ARG A 4 18.45 1.50 -16.53
N PHE A 5 17.97 2.26 -15.55
CA PHE A 5 16.78 1.91 -14.79
C PHE A 5 15.61 2.72 -15.33
N ALA A 6 14.62 2.03 -15.89
CA ALA A 6 13.29 2.58 -16.11
C ALA A 6 12.30 1.40 -16.12
N ARG A 7 11.46 1.33 -15.11
CA ARG A 7 10.20 0.58 -15.17
C ARG A 7 9.14 1.45 -14.48
N GLY A 8 8.29 2.10 -15.29
CA GLY A 8 6.95 2.50 -14.85
C GLY A 8 6.73 3.86 -14.17
N ILE A 9 7.41 4.97 -14.52
CA ILE A 9 7.01 6.33 -14.06
C ILE A 9 5.69 6.83 -14.72
N ALA A 10 4.95 5.94 -15.38
CA ALA A 10 3.73 6.25 -16.12
C ALA A 10 2.63 5.19 -15.93
N GLN A 11 2.63 4.49 -14.78
CA GLN A 11 1.46 3.71 -14.40
C GLN A 11 0.48 4.66 -13.73
N THR A 12 -0.67 4.85 -14.36
CA THR A 12 -1.85 5.39 -13.69
C THR A 12 -2.04 4.59 -12.39
N PRO A 13 -2.07 5.22 -11.21
CA PRO A 13 -2.26 4.52 -9.96
C PRO A 13 -3.48 3.61 -10.02
N LEU A 14 -3.31 2.36 -9.62
CA LEU A 14 -4.44 1.44 -9.52
C LEU A 14 -5.18 1.69 -8.20
N THR A 15 -6.50 1.60 -8.24
CA THR A 15 -7.33 1.67 -7.04
C THR A 15 -7.46 0.28 -6.46
N VAL A 16 -7.06 0.08 -5.21
CA VAL A 16 -7.31 -1.17 -4.48
C VAL A 16 -8.77 -1.16 -4.03
N ALA A 17 -9.53 -2.20 -4.40
CA ALA A 17 -10.88 -2.41 -3.85
C ALA A 17 -10.75 -2.95 -2.43
N ALA A 18 -10.47 -2.05 -1.49
CA ALA A 18 -10.21 -2.41 -0.10
C ALA A 18 -11.46 -2.33 0.76
N ARG A 19 -11.46 -3.10 1.86
CA ARG A 19 -12.46 -2.92 2.91
C ARG A 19 -12.19 -1.64 3.70
N GLU A 20 -13.25 -0.93 4.05
CA GLU A 20 -13.15 0.18 4.99
C GLU A 20 -12.92 -0.33 6.42
N TYR A 21 -11.89 0.22 7.07
CA TYR A 21 -11.62 0.08 8.48
C TYR A 21 -12.01 1.39 9.17
N PRO A 22 -12.93 1.37 10.15
CA PRO A 22 -13.14 2.49 11.03
C PRO A 22 -11.89 2.58 11.92
N LEU A 23 -10.88 3.29 11.44
CA LEU A 23 -9.74 3.64 12.27
C LEU A 23 -10.27 4.42 13.46
N ALA A 24 -9.88 4.00 14.66
CA ALA A 24 -10.08 4.81 15.85
C ALA A 24 -9.55 6.23 15.56
N GLU A 25 -10.26 7.27 15.98
CA GLU A 25 -9.94 8.68 15.70
C GLU A 25 -8.51 9.07 16.10
N GLU A 26 -7.85 8.27 16.94
CA GLU A 26 -6.47 8.43 17.41
C GLU A 26 -5.42 7.64 16.63
N ALA A 27 -5.80 6.84 15.62
CA ALA A 27 -4.82 6.16 14.79
C ALA A 27 -4.03 7.23 14.02
N ALA A 28 -2.75 7.33 14.34
CA ALA A 28 -1.89 8.39 13.84
C ALA A 28 -1.87 8.40 12.28
N MET A 29 -1.94 9.59 11.69
CA MET A 29 -1.97 9.79 10.24
C MET A 29 -0.72 9.17 9.60
N PRO A 30 -0.85 8.29 8.59
CA PRO A 30 0.30 7.68 7.95
C PRO A 30 1.11 8.72 7.17
N GLU A 31 2.42 8.50 7.12
CA GLU A 31 3.38 9.38 6.46
C GLU A 31 4.05 8.67 5.27
N VAL A 32 4.65 9.46 4.39
CA VAL A 32 5.49 8.90 3.31
C VAL A 32 6.64 8.11 3.94
N GLY A 33 6.84 6.88 3.47
CA GLY A 33 7.79 5.93 4.04
C GLY A 33 7.14 4.89 4.93
N ASP A 34 5.96 5.15 5.50
CA ASP A 34 5.26 4.16 6.33
C ASP A 34 4.83 2.95 5.49
N LEU A 35 4.81 1.78 6.14
CA LEU A 35 4.23 0.57 5.58
C LEU A 35 2.82 0.43 6.14
N VAL A 36 1.82 0.38 5.27
CA VAL A 36 0.41 0.27 5.65
C VAL A 36 -0.17 -1.07 5.22
N THR A 37 -1.07 -1.61 6.04
CA THR A 37 -1.79 -2.84 5.74
C THR A 37 -3.19 -2.50 5.26
N VAL A 38 -3.59 -3.07 4.13
CA VAL A 38 -4.89 -2.91 3.48
C VAL A 38 -5.43 -4.30 3.17
N PHE A 39 -6.71 -4.56 3.46
CA PHE A 39 -7.33 -5.84 3.13
C PHE A 39 -8.27 -5.72 1.93
N SER A 40 -8.35 -6.79 1.14
CA SER A 40 -9.41 -6.98 0.15
C SER A 40 -10.79 -6.93 0.81
N GLN A 41 -11.84 -6.71 0.00
CA GLN A 41 -13.21 -6.64 0.51
C GLN A 41 -13.66 -7.90 1.27
N ASP A 42 -13.21 -9.07 0.82
CA ASP A 42 -13.53 -10.38 1.41
C ASP A 42 -12.69 -10.72 2.66
N LEU A 43 -11.72 -9.87 3.03
CA LEU A 43 -10.75 -10.08 4.10
C LEU A 43 -9.81 -11.27 3.92
N GLU A 44 -9.77 -11.90 2.75
CA GLU A 44 -8.90 -13.05 2.51
C GLU A 44 -7.49 -12.62 2.10
N THR A 45 -7.36 -11.48 1.45
CA THR A 45 -6.10 -10.97 0.93
C THR A 45 -5.64 -9.74 1.71
N GLU A 46 -4.38 -9.78 2.16
CA GLU A 46 -3.69 -8.68 2.81
C GLU A 46 -2.65 -8.08 1.84
N PHE A 47 -2.74 -6.77 1.61
CA PHE A 47 -1.79 -5.98 0.86
C PHE A 47 -0.98 -5.12 1.83
N ASN A 48 0.34 -5.27 1.82
CA ASN A 48 1.24 -4.37 2.54
C ASN A 48 1.82 -3.37 1.53
N VAL A 49 1.52 -2.09 1.73
CA VAL A 49 1.82 -1.02 0.79
C VAL A 49 2.79 -0.04 1.43
N ARG A 50 3.94 0.19 0.80
CA ARG A 50 4.90 1.22 1.23
C ARG A 50 4.50 2.56 0.63
N LEU A 51 4.11 3.52 1.46
CA LEU A 51 3.69 4.85 0.99
C LEU A 51 4.89 5.63 0.45
N ASN A 52 4.73 6.26 -0.71
CA ASN A 52 5.81 6.99 -1.39
C ASN A 52 5.45 8.44 -1.76
N ALA A 53 4.16 8.81 -1.75
CA ALA A 53 3.73 10.19 -1.98
C ALA A 53 2.37 10.49 -1.33
N VAL A 54 2.16 11.75 -0.97
CA VAL A 54 0.84 12.27 -0.58
C VAL A 54 0.09 12.68 -1.85
N ALA A 55 -1.12 12.16 -2.03
CA ALA A 55 -1.98 12.43 -3.18
C ALA A 55 -3.18 13.32 -2.82
N GLY A 56 -3.49 13.47 -1.52
CA GLY A 56 -4.55 14.32 -0.99
C GLY A 56 -4.60 14.25 0.54
N PRO A 57 -5.59 14.93 1.18
CA PRO A 57 -5.70 14.98 2.65
C PRO A 57 -5.80 13.61 3.33
N ASP A 58 -6.48 12.66 2.67
CA ASP A 58 -6.72 11.29 3.14
C ASP A 58 -6.37 10.26 2.07
N LEU A 59 -5.44 10.60 1.17
CA LEU A 59 -5.07 9.78 0.03
C LEU A 59 -3.55 9.79 -0.17
N TRP A 60 -2.98 8.59 -0.31
CA TRP A 60 -1.57 8.40 -0.58
C TRP A 60 -1.38 7.54 -1.82
N TYR A 61 -0.23 7.70 -2.46
CA TYR A 61 0.30 6.69 -3.37
C TYR A 61 1.31 5.82 -2.63
N GLY A 62 1.36 4.56 -3.01
CA GLY A 62 2.32 3.61 -2.48
C GLY A 62 2.58 2.48 -3.44
N VAL A 63 3.55 1.64 -3.08
CA VAL A 63 3.96 0.47 -3.87
C VAL A 63 3.64 -0.78 -3.08
N ILE A 64 3.05 -1.78 -3.73
CA ILE A 64 2.78 -3.08 -3.10
C ILE A 64 4.11 -3.76 -2.78
N TYR A 65 4.38 -3.92 -1.48
CA TYR A 65 5.57 -4.55 -0.94
C TYR A 65 5.38 -6.05 -0.69
N ALA A 66 4.18 -6.45 -0.25
CA ALA A 66 3.84 -7.86 -0.05
C ALA A 66 2.33 -8.08 -0.23
N ILE A 67 1.97 -9.29 -0.67
CA ILE A 67 0.60 -9.78 -0.78
C ILE A 67 0.54 -11.10 0.00
N ASN A 68 -0.36 -11.21 0.97
CA ASN A 68 -0.53 -12.43 1.77
C ASN A 68 -1.99 -12.92 1.72
N ARG A 69 -2.18 -14.23 1.80
CA ARG A 69 -3.47 -14.88 2.05
C ARG A 69 -3.30 -15.86 3.19
N GLY A 70 -3.72 -15.47 4.40
CA GLY A 70 -3.39 -16.20 5.61
C GLY A 70 -1.87 -16.30 5.83
N ALA A 71 -1.33 -17.52 5.81
CA ALA A 71 0.12 -17.76 5.95
C ALA A 71 0.87 -17.88 4.61
N GLU A 72 0.16 -17.79 3.49
CA GLU A 72 0.74 -17.90 2.15
C GLU A 72 1.12 -16.53 1.60
N MET A 73 2.35 -16.40 1.11
CA MET A 73 2.80 -15.21 0.38
C MET A 73 2.52 -15.39 -1.12
N LEU A 74 1.87 -14.39 -1.72
CA LEU A 74 1.48 -14.38 -3.12
C LEU A 74 2.31 -13.36 -3.92
N VAL A 75 2.46 -13.61 -5.21
CA VAL A 75 3.08 -12.65 -6.15
C VAL A 75 2.02 -11.78 -6.84
N VAL A 76 0.80 -12.32 -6.98
CA VAL A 76 -0.34 -11.65 -7.64
C VAL A 76 -1.62 -12.00 -6.88
N ALA A 77 -2.49 -11.01 -6.65
CA ALA A 77 -3.86 -11.21 -6.20
C ALA A 77 -4.77 -10.13 -6.76
N GLU A 78 -5.99 -10.49 -7.17
CA GLU A 78 -7.00 -9.54 -7.67
C GLU A 78 -6.52 -8.67 -8.85
N GLY A 79 -5.57 -9.18 -9.63
CA GLY A 79 -4.97 -8.46 -10.76
C GLY A 79 -3.91 -7.44 -10.37
N LEU A 80 -3.55 -7.35 -9.09
CA LEU A 80 -2.44 -6.55 -8.55
C LEU A 80 -1.23 -7.44 -8.31
N GLU A 81 -0.05 -6.94 -8.63
CA GLU A 81 1.23 -7.60 -8.41
C GLU A 81 2.16 -6.81 -7.49
N LEU A 82 3.23 -7.45 -7.03
CA LEU A 82 4.31 -6.74 -6.33
C LEU A 82 4.86 -5.61 -7.20
N ASP A 83 5.30 -4.53 -6.57
CA ASP A 83 5.80 -3.31 -7.22
C ASP A 83 4.74 -2.45 -7.95
N ASP A 84 3.48 -2.87 -8.02
CA ASP A 84 2.40 -2.03 -8.56
C ASP A 84 2.21 -0.76 -7.71
N VAL A 85 1.99 0.35 -8.40
CA VAL A 85 1.67 1.64 -7.78
C VAL A 85 0.16 1.72 -7.56
N VAL A 86 -0.23 1.89 -6.30
CA VAL A 86 -1.62 1.96 -5.87
C VAL A 86 -1.93 3.26 -5.15
N SER A 87 -3.19 3.69 -5.22
CA SER A 87 -3.72 4.72 -4.32
C SER A 87 -4.38 4.07 -3.10
N VAL A 88 -4.06 4.57 -1.91
CA VAL A 88 -4.61 4.09 -0.63
C VAL A 88 -5.31 5.23 0.07
N ARG A 89 -6.57 5.03 0.46
CA ARG A 89 -7.35 6.00 1.24
C ARG A 89 -7.17 5.76 2.73
N ARG A 90 -7.34 6.81 3.53
CA ARG A 90 -7.24 6.73 4.99
C ARG A 90 -8.13 5.62 5.54
N GLN A 91 -9.38 5.58 5.11
CA GLN A 91 -10.39 4.61 5.54
C GLN A 91 -10.09 3.16 5.16
N GLU A 92 -9.12 2.89 4.27
CA GLU A 92 -8.78 1.53 3.82
C GLU A 92 -7.63 0.92 4.66
N ILE A 93 -7.00 1.74 5.49
CA ILE A 93 -5.80 1.36 6.24
C ILE A 93 -6.22 0.63 7.52
N ALA A 94 -5.88 -0.65 7.62
CA ALA A 94 -6.13 -1.46 8.81
C ALA A 94 -5.03 -1.27 9.87
N ALA A 95 -3.78 -1.10 9.44
CA ALA A 95 -2.63 -0.92 10.33
C ALA A 95 -1.55 -0.05 9.67
N VAL A 96 -0.73 0.60 10.50
CA VAL A 96 0.42 1.41 10.08
C VAL A 96 1.65 0.95 10.85
N ILE A 97 2.70 0.58 10.13
CA ILE A 97 4.04 0.35 10.66
C ILE A 97 4.88 1.56 10.26
N ARG A 98 5.33 2.31 11.26
CA ARG A 98 6.10 3.54 11.06
C ARG A 98 7.45 3.24 10.43
N ALA A 99 7.90 4.15 9.57
CA ALA A 99 9.28 4.17 9.11
C ALA A 99 10.22 4.62 10.25
N ASP A 100 10.44 3.78 11.25
CA ASP A 100 11.43 4.05 12.28
C ASP A 100 12.84 3.82 11.69
N HIS A 101 13.41 4.85 11.06
CA HIS A 101 14.81 5.33 11.18
C HIS A 101 15.17 6.31 10.04
N PRO A 102 15.81 7.46 10.35
CA PRO A 102 16.55 8.22 9.35
C PRO A 102 17.81 7.43 8.98
N HIS A 103 17.98 7.12 7.71
CA HIS A 103 19.29 6.72 7.17
C HIS A 103 20.24 7.93 7.11
#